data_AF-A0AA45BY55-F1
#
_entry.id   AF-A0AA45BY55-F1
#
_cell.length_a   1.000
_cell.length_b   1.000
_cell.length_c   1.000
_cell.angle_alpha   90.00
_cell.angle_beta   90.00
_cell.angle_gamma   90.00
#
_symmetry.space_group_name_H-M   'P 1'
#
loop_
_entity.id
_entity.type
_entity.pdbx_description
1 polymer ?
#
loop_
_entity_poly.entity_id
_entity_poly.type
_entity_poly.pdbx_seq_one_letter_code
_entity_poly.pdbx_strand_id
1 'polypeptide(L)' 'MAELEFEKPVVELRNKIRELKDYTKNSQMDFSEEIRILEDKLEKLEEDIYGNMKVWDRVQIARHAERPTTLDYIEHL' A
#
# COMPACT_ATOMS: atom_id res chain seq x y z
N MET A 1 3.06 10.11 9.67
CA MET A 1 2.60 9.59 8.37
C MET A 1 1.25 10.24 8.11
N ALA A 2 1.19 11.20 7.18
CA ALA A 2 -0.10 11.78 6.81
C ALA A 2 -0.80 10.74 5.93
N GLU A 3 -1.66 9.93 6.56
CA GLU A 3 -2.41 8.89 5.88
C GLU A 3 -3.33 9.54 4.85
N LEU A 4 -3.07 9.29 3.57
CA LEU A 4 -3.90 9.78 2.49
C LEU A 4 -5.24 9.05 2.57
N GLU A 5 -6.34 9.81 2.62
CA GLU A 5 -7.69 9.24 2.81
C GLU A 5 -8.03 8.16 1.78
N PHE A 6 -7.51 8.29 0.56
CA PHE A 6 -7.72 7.33 -0.53
C PHE A 6 -6.83 6.08 -0.42
N GLU A 7 -5.74 6.10 0.36
CA GLU A 7 -4.85 4.95 0.58
C GLU A 7 -5.30 4.06 1.75
N LYS A 8 -6.19 4.57 2.62
CA LYS A 8 -6.77 3.80 3.74
C LYS A 8 -7.16 2.35 3.42
N PRO A 9 -7.94 2.06 2.36
CA PRO A 9 -8.35 0.68 2.08
C PRO A 9 -7.17 -0.24 1.72
N VAL A 10 -6.11 0.31 1.11
CA VAL A 10 -4.86 -0.42 0.82
C VAL A 10 -4.09 -0.71 2.11
N VAL A 11 -3.96 0.30 2.96
CA VAL A 11 -3.24 0.20 4.24
C VAL A 11 -3.92 -0.82 5.16
N GLU A 12 -5.24 -0.78 5.27
CA GLU A 12 -6.02 -1.75 6.06
C GLU A 12 -5.82 -3.18 5.56
N LEU A 13 -5.91 -3.40 4.24
CA LEU A 13 -5.73 -4.73 3.66
C LEU A 13 -4.29 -5.24 3.84
N ARG A 14 -3.30 -4.37 3.67
CA ARG A 14 -1.88 -4.67 3.89
C ARG A 14 -1.60 -5.02 5.36
N ASN A 15 -2.20 -4.30 6.30
CA ASN A 15 -2.10 -4.61 7.73
C ASN A 15 -2.72 -5.97 8.04
N LYS A 16 -3.89 -6.27 7.48
CA LYS A 16 -4.53 -7.58 7.66
C LYS A 16 -3.71 -8.74 7.10
N ILE A 17 -3.06 -8.55 5.95
CA ILE A 17 -2.12 -9.53 5.38
C ILE A 17 -0.91 -9.71 6.31
N ARG A 18 -0.36 -8.63 6.86
CA ARG A 18 0.76 -8.70 7.82
C ARG A 18 0.36 -9.47 9.06
N GLU A 19 -0.79 -9.17 9.65
CA GLU A 19 -1.32 -9.90 10.81
C GLU A 19 -1.49 -11.39 10.49
N LEU A 20 -2.10 -11.75 9.36
CA LEU A 20 -2.27 -13.14 8.94
C LEU A 20 -0.94 -13.85 8.72
N LYS A 21 0.07 -13.17 8.16
CA LYS A 21 1.43 -13.70 8.02
C LYS A 21 2.07 -13.96 9.39
N ASP A 22 1.92 -13.04 10.33
CA ASP A 22 2.44 -13.21 11.69
C ASP A 22 1.71 -14.34 12.43
N TYR A 23 0.39 -14.49 12.26
CA TYR A 23 -0.37 -15.61 12.82
C TYR A 23 0.05 -16.96 12.21
N THR A 24 0.25 -17.03 10.89
CA THR A 24 0.74 -18.23 10.18
C THR A 24 2.14 -18.62 10.63
N LYS A 25 2.98 -17.65 11.00
CA LYS A 25 4.32 -17.92 11.53
C LYS A 25 4.28 -18.46 12.97
N ASN A 26 3.30 -18.02 13.76
CA ASN A 26 3.16 -18.39 15.18
C ASN A 26 2.26 -19.61 15.41
N SER A 27 1.41 -19.98 14.47
CA SER A 27 0.51 -21.13 14.52
C SER A 27 0.86 -22.13 13.41
N GLN A 28 0.82 -23.44 13.69
CA GLN A 28 1.06 -24.49 12.67
C GLN A 28 -0.05 -24.60 11.60
N MET A 29 -0.92 -23.60 11.49
CA MET A 29 -2.04 -23.60 10.55
C MET A 29 -1.63 -22.87 9.28
N ASP A 30 -1.72 -23.55 8.14
CA ASP A 30 -1.27 -23.02 6.86
C ASP A 30 -2.35 -22.15 6.21
N PHE A 31 -2.17 -20.82 6.28
CA PHE A 31 -3.01 -19.85 5.58
C PHE A 31 -2.35 -19.33 4.28
N SER A 32 -1.36 -20.04 3.74
CA SER A 32 -0.59 -19.56 2.58
C SER A 32 -1.45 -19.29 1.34
N GLU A 33 -2.49 -20.09 1.09
CA GLU A 33 -3.43 -19.85 -0.02
C GLU A 33 -4.27 -18.59 0.20
N GLU A 34 -4.77 -18.38 1.42
CA GLU A 34 -5.60 -17.22 1.75
C GLU A 34 -4.79 -15.92 1.71
N ILE A 35 -3.54 -15.97 2.18
CA ILE A 35 -2.58 -14.86 2.04
C ILE A 35 -2.37 -14.50 0.57
N ARG A 36 -2.15 -15.50 -0.31
CA ARG A 36 -1.98 -15.25 -1.76
C ARG A 36 -3.21 -14.60 -2.38
N ILE A 37 -4.41 -15.03 -2.01
CA ILE A 37 -5.65 -14.42 -2.51
C ILE A 37 -5.78 -12.97 -2.04
N LEU A 38 -5.40 -12.68 -0.80
CA LEU A 38 -5.43 -11.30 -0.28
C LEU A 38 -4.35 -10.42 -0.92
N GLU A 39 -3.18 -10.97 -1.22
CA GLU A 39 -2.12 -10.27 -1.95
C GLU A 39 -2.55 -9.92 -3.38
N ASP A 40 -3.17 -10.84 -4.12
CA ASP A 40 -3.72 -10.55 -5.46
C ASP A 40 -4.85 -9.49 -5.42
N LYS A 41 -5.67 -9.52 -4.37
CA LYS A 41 -6.67 -8.46 -4.14
C LYS A 41 -6.03 -7.11 -3.79
N LEU A 42 -4.94 -7.12 -3.03
CA LEU A 42 -4.19 -5.90 -2.69
C LEU A 42 -3.60 -5.28 -3.94
N GLU A 43 -2.97 -6.08 -4.80
CA GLU A 43 -2.38 -5.60 -6.06
C GLU A 43 -3.43 -4.95 -6.96
N LYS A 44 -4.58 -5.62 -7.16
CA LYS A 44 -5.71 -5.05 -7.93
C LYS A 44 -6.24 -3.75 -7.34
N LEU A 45 -6.36 -3.70 -6.01
CA LEU A 45 -6.86 -2.51 -5.32
C LEU A 45 -5.88 -1.33 -5.43
N GLU A 46 -4.57 -1.62 -5.35
CA GLU A 46 -3.52 -0.63 -5.59
C GLU A 46 -3.57 -0.10 -7.02
N GLU A 47 -3.65 -0.98 -8.02
CA GLU A 47 -3.80 -0.58 -9.43
C GLU A 47 -5.05 0.26 -9.66
N ASP A 48 -6.19 -0.11 -9.07
CA ASP A 48 -7.44 0.63 -9.23
C ASP A 48 -7.37 2.03 -8.60
N ILE A 49 -6.77 2.16 -7.41
CA ILE A 49 -6.67 3.43 -6.67
C ILE A 49 -5.67 4.37 -7.33
N TYR A 50 -4.45 3.88 -7.62
CA TYR A 50 -3.43 4.71 -8.27
C TYR A 50 -3.73 4.95 -9.75
N GLY A 51 -4.44 4.02 -10.42
CA GLY A 51 -4.87 4.13 -11.81
C GLY A 51 -6.04 5.09 -12.01
N ASN A 52 -7.00 5.13 -11.09
CA ASN A 52 -8.19 6.00 -11.15
C ASN A 52 -8.14 7.17 -10.16
N MET A 53 -6.95 7.71 -9.94
CA MET A 53 -6.73 8.78 -8.97
C MET A 53 -7.48 10.06 -9.34
N LYS A 54 -8.27 10.61 -8.40
CA LYS A 54 -8.99 11.88 -8.63
C LYS A 54 -8.01 13.04 -8.68
N VAL A 55 -8.46 14.15 -9.28
CA VAL A 55 -7.65 15.38 -9.39
C VAL A 55 -7.17 15.86 -8.02
N TRP A 56 -8.00 15.75 -6.98
CA TRP A 56 -7.64 16.16 -5.63
C TRP A 56 -6.64 15.22 -4.96
N ASP A 57 -6.80 13.91 -5.14
CA ASP A 57 -5.88 12.89 -4.62
C ASP A 57 -4.45 13.13 -5.17
N ARG A 58 -4.34 13.46 -6.47
CA ARG A 58 -3.07 13.84 -7.10
C ARG A 58 -2.43 15.08 -6.46
N VAL A 59 -3.24 16.08 -6.10
CA VAL A 59 -2.75 17.28 -5.40
C VAL A 59 -2.23 16.94 -4.01
N GLN A 60 -2.89 16.00 -3.31
CA GLN A 60 -2.43 15.56 -1.99
C GLN A 60 -1.08 14.84 -2.07
N ILE A 61 -0.89 13.93 -3.04
CA ILE A 61 0.42 13.29 -3.29
C ILE A 61 1.47 14.34 -3.63
N ALA A 62 1.11 15.31 -4.47
CA ALA A 62 2.05 16.33 -4.90
C ALA A 62 2.59 17.19 -3.75
N ARG A 63 1.82 17.31 -2.66
CA ARG A 63 2.13 18.05 -1.43
C ARG A 63 2.63 17.15 -0.30
N HIS A 64 2.84 15.86 -0.56
CA HIS A 64 3.31 14.93 0.47
C HIS A 64 4.69 15.34 0.97
N ALA A 65 4.88 15.31 2.30
CA ALA A 65 6.12 15.77 2.93
C ALA A 65 7.34 14.90 2.53
N GLU A 66 7.11 13.62 2.25
CA GLU A 66 8.15 12.66 1.83
C GLU A 66 8.29 12.59 0.30
N ARG A 67 7.70 13.54 -0.45
CA ARG A 67 7.86 13.58 -1.90
C ARG A 67 9.33 13.90 -2.23
N PRO A 68 10.02 13.10 -3.07
CA PRO A 68 11.41 13.35 -3.44
C PRO A 68 11.61 14.76 -4.01
N THR A 69 12.62 15.43 -3.51
CA THR A 69 13.07 16.74 -3.95
C THR A 69 14.07 16.63 -5.10
N THR A 70 14.40 17.76 -5.71
CA THR A 70 15.37 17.81 -6.82
C THR A 70 16.72 17.17 -6.47
N LEU A 71 17.19 17.31 -5.24
CA LEU A 71 18.47 16.72 -4.81
C LEU A 71 18.39 15.19 -4.80
N ASP A 72 17.27 14.62 -4.35
CA ASP A 72 17.05 13.17 -4.33
C ASP A 72 17.13 12.59 -5.75
N TYR A 73 16.62 13.30 -6.76
CA TYR A 73 16.75 12.86 -8.16
C TYR A 73 18.19 12.93 -8.68
N ILE A 74 18.97 13.93 -8.26
CA ILE A 74 20.37 14.09 -8.70
C ILE A 74 21.25 12.97 -8.15
N GLU A 75 21.01 12.51 -6.92
CA GLU A 75 21.78 11.40 -6.33
C GLU A 75 21.54 10.04 -7.02
N HIS A 76 20.43 9.89 -7.76
CA HIS A 76 20.04 8.64 -8.42
C HIS A 76 20.19 8.67 -9.95
N LEU A 77 20.80 9.72 -10.51
CA LEU A 77 21.14 9.86 -11.94
C LEU A 77 22.60 9.49 -12.21
#